data_AF-A0A1G5Q3J3-F1
#
_entry.id   AF-A0A1G5Q3J3-F1
#
_cell.length_a   1.000
_cell.length_b   1.000
_cell.length_c   1.000
_cell.angle_alpha   90.00
_cell.angle_beta   90.00
_cell.angle_gamma   90.00
#
_symmetry.space_group_name_H-M   'P 1'
#
loop_
_entity.id
_entity.type
_entity.pdbx_description
1 polymer ?
#
loop_
_entity_poly.entity_id
_entity_poly.type
_entity_poly.pdbx_seq_one_letter_code
_entity_poly.pdbx_strand_id
1 'polypeptide(L)'
;MVFMHPLDDTPHGILGCWFAEPLERSAAEQLLKAADSRQTRLARHRASCRVCRLMRMVAHFWLELDIEGEFERLAEEPCAGAHERILARQIYGQLLMSRRLAGAHEQLQTAFAAASDLYAPGDYFLTMRRNALLRHLPLSRQPHPPLGLQQLLTTAAVAAQLQRSAPSYRPGPFDHSDTFG
;
A
#
# COMPACT_ATOMS: atom_id res chain seq x y z
N MET A 1 -23.26 -12.74 4.30
CA MET A 1 -21.99 -12.41 3.62
C MET A 1 -20.96 -12.22 4.72
N VAL A 2 -20.16 -13.25 4.99
CA VAL A 2 -19.17 -13.22 6.06
C VAL A 2 -17.98 -12.43 5.54
N PHE A 3 -17.77 -11.20 6.06
CA PHE A 3 -16.48 -10.55 5.96
C PHE A 3 -15.51 -11.37 6.81
N MET A 4 -14.91 -12.41 6.21
CA MET A 4 -13.69 -13.01 6.74
C MET A 4 -12.66 -11.89 6.77
N HIS A 5 -12.40 -11.37 7.96
CA HIS A 5 -11.34 -10.41 8.17
C HIS A 5 -10.03 -11.09 7.72
N PRO A 6 -9.18 -10.44 6.91
CA PRO A 6 -7.90 -11.01 6.46
C PRO A 6 -6.86 -11.18 7.58
N LEU A 7 -7.29 -11.14 8.85
CA LEU A 7 -6.45 -11.22 10.03
C LEU A 7 -6.47 -12.61 10.69
N ASP A 8 -7.42 -13.49 10.35
CA ASP A 8 -7.62 -14.73 11.10
C ASP A 8 -7.21 -16.02 10.35
N ASP A 9 -6.90 -15.98 9.05
CA ASP A 9 -6.66 -17.23 8.28
C ASP A 9 -5.79 -17.06 7.02
N THR A 10 -4.67 -16.33 7.12
CA THR A 10 -3.72 -16.22 6.00
C THR A 10 -2.53 -17.15 6.20
N PRO A 11 -2.11 -17.95 5.17
CA PRO A 11 -0.88 -18.75 5.21
C PRO A 11 0.40 -17.88 5.24
N HIS A 12 0.21 -16.56 5.27
CA HIS A 12 1.19 -15.50 5.31
C HIS A 12 1.04 -14.74 6.63
N GLY A 13 2.14 -14.34 7.24
CA GLY A 13 2.13 -13.40 8.34
C GLY A 13 1.49 -12.07 7.91
N ILE A 14 0.95 -11.33 8.88
CA ILE A 14 0.20 -10.08 8.66
C ILE A 14 0.96 -9.06 7.81
N LEU A 15 2.29 -9.06 7.85
CA LEU A 15 3.16 -8.17 7.07
C LEU A 15 3.24 -8.57 5.58
N GLY A 16 2.93 -9.81 5.20
CA GLY A 16 2.83 -10.22 3.79
C GLY A 16 1.54 -9.72 3.12
N CYS A 17 0.49 -9.49 3.91
CA CYS A 17 -0.85 -9.19 3.42
C CYS A 17 -0.97 -7.84 2.69
N TRP A 18 -2.01 -7.74 1.87
CA TRP A 18 -2.43 -6.51 1.21
C TRP A 18 -3.75 -6.02 1.81
N PHE A 19 -3.75 -4.80 2.32
CA PHE A 19 -4.87 -4.21 3.06
C PHE A 19 -5.59 -3.08 2.30
N ALA A 20 -5.15 -2.80 1.07
CA ALA A 20 -5.66 -1.71 0.26
C ALA A 20 -6.47 -2.21 -0.95
N GLU A 21 -7.25 -3.28 -0.77
CA GLU A 21 -8.26 -3.63 -1.76
C GLU A 21 -9.34 -2.55 -1.79
N PRO A 22 -9.75 -2.08 -2.99
CA PRO A 22 -10.82 -1.11 -3.14
C PRO A 22 -12.09 -1.53 -2.41
N LEU A 23 -12.57 -0.65 -1.54
CA LEU A 23 -13.85 -0.82 -0.88
C LEU A 23 -14.90 0.07 -1.53
N GLU A 24 -16.09 -0.49 -1.74
CA GLU A 24 -17.26 0.32 -1.98
C GLU A 24 -17.56 1.18 -0.75
N ARG A 25 -18.19 2.34 -0.97
CA ARG A 25 -18.53 3.28 0.11
C ARG A 25 -19.29 2.62 1.26
N SER A 26 -20.28 1.78 0.94
CA SER A 26 -21.08 1.04 1.93
C SER A 26 -20.24 0.07 2.77
N ALA A 27 -19.25 -0.59 2.16
CA ALA A 27 -18.32 -1.49 2.85
C ALA A 27 -17.34 -0.71 3.75
N ALA A 28 -16.87 0.46 3.29
CA ALA A 28 -16.03 1.36 4.10
C ALA A 28 -16.80 1.90 5.32
N GLU A 29 -18.07 2.29 5.16
CA GLU A 29 -18.96 2.69 6.26
C GLU A 29 -19.17 1.56 7.28
N GLN A 30 -19.36 0.32 6.79
CA GLN A 30 -19.46 -0.86 7.65
C GLN A 30 -18.17 -1.13 8.41
N LEU A 31 -17.01 -0.99 7.76
CA LEU A 31 -15.70 -1.15 8.39
C LEU A 31 -15.49 -0.12 9.51
N LEU A 32 -15.86 1.14 9.26
CA LEU A 32 -15.81 2.21 10.25
C LEU A 32 -16.71 1.91 11.46
N LYS A 33 -17.97 1.52 11.21
CA LYS A 33 -18.92 1.14 12.27
C LYS A 33 -18.42 -0.04 13.09
N ALA A 34 -17.78 -1.02 12.46
CA ALA A 34 -17.18 -2.17 13.14
C ALA A 34 -16.01 -1.75 14.03
N ALA A 35 -15.13 -0.87 13.54
CA ALA A 35 -14.02 -0.31 14.31
C ALA A 35 -14.51 0.46 15.55
N ASP A 36 -15.55 1.27 15.41
CA ASP A 36 -16.14 2.06 16.49
C ASP A 36 -16.86 1.20 17.53
N SER A 37 -17.59 0.17 17.07
CA SER A 37 -18.25 -0.79 17.96
C SER A 37 -17.22 -1.56 18.79
N ARG A 38 -16.11 -1.99 18.17
CA ARG A 38 -15.01 -2.69 18.84
C ARG A 38 -14.29 -1.79 19.84
N GLN A 39 -14.02 -0.53 19.48
CA GLN A 39 -13.42 0.46 20.37
C GLN A 39 -14.33 0.74 21.59
N THR A 40 -15.63 0.92 21.38
CA THR A 40 -16.60 1.17 22.45
C THR A 40 -16.66 0.00 23.44
N ARG A 41 -16.59 -1.24 22.95
CA ARG A 41 -16.54 -2.44 23.80
C ARG A 41 -15.27 -2.48 24.65
N LEU A 42 -14.12 -2.10 24.09
CA LEU A 42 -12.83 -2.12 24.78
C LEU A 42 -12.61 -0.93 25.73
N ALA A 43 -13.24 0.22 25.46
CA ALA A 43 -13.20 1.39 26.33
C ALA A 43 -13.73 1.09 27.74
N ARG A 44 -14.67 0.15 27.87
CA ARG A 44 -15.16 -0.37 29.17
C ARG A 44 -14.04 -0.97 30.04
N HIS A 45 -12.96 -1.41 29.41
CA HIS A 45 -11.79 -2.01 30.06
C HIS A 45 -10.56 -1.09 30.05
N ARG A 46 -10.72 0.20 29.70
CA ARG A 46 -9.63 1.19 29.56
C ARG A 46 -8.51 0.74 28.60
N ALA A 47 -8.83 -0.13 27.65
CA ALA A 47 -7.87 -0.65 26.68
C ALA A 47 -7.91 0.14 25.36
N SER A 48 -6.74 0.48 24.83
CA SER A 48 -6.59 1.03 23.47
C SER A 48 -6.62 -0.09 22.42
N CYS A 49 -7.37 0.10 21.33
CA CYS A 49 -7.44 -0.87 20.23
C CYS A 49 -6.70 -0.34 18.99
N ARG A 50 -5.45 -0.76 18.81
CA ARG A 50 -4.63 -0.38 17.65
C ARG A 50 -5.25 -0.83 16.33
N VAL A 51 -5.73 -2.08 16.31
CA VAL A 51 -6.44 -2.66 15.15
C VAL A 51 -7.63 -1.79 14.75
N CYS A 52 -8.39 -1.24 15.73
CA CYS A 52 -9.51 -0.36 15.45
C CYS A 52 -9.06 0.94 14.77
N ARG A 53 -7.92 1.52 15.17
CA ARG A 53 -7.35 2.71 14.50
C ARG A 53 -6.87 2.38 13.08
N LEU A 54 -6.24 1.23 12.86
CA LEU A 54 -5.87 0.81 11.50
C LEU A 54 -7.10 0.58 10.61
N MET A 55 -8.16 -0.03 11.14
CA MET A 55 -9.43 -0.19 10.43
C MET A 55 -10.07 1.17 10.08
N ARG A 56 -10.05 2.14 11.00
CA ARG A 56 -10.53 3.51 10.74
C ARG A 56 -9.73 4.18 9.63
N MET A 57 -8.40 4.12 9.68
CA MET A 57 -7.54 4.68 8.64
C MET A 57 -7.88 4.11 7.25
N VAL A 58 -8.08 2.78 7.14
CA VAL A 58 -8.51 2.15 5.88
C VAL A 58 -9.90 2.63 5.47
N ALA A 59 -10.86 2.67 6.39
CA ALA A 59 -12.22 3.13 6.08
C ALA A 59 -12.25 4.59 5.63
N HIS A 60 -11.58 5.48 6.37
CA HIS A 60 -11.48 6.91 6.05
C HIS A 60 -10.87 7.14 4.66
N PHE A 61 -9.83 6.38 4.29
CA PHE A 61 -9.25 6.47 2.95
C PHE A 61 -10.27 6.21 1.84
N TRP A 62 -11.06 5.14 1.99
CA TRP A 62 -12.09 4.77 1.01
C TRP A 62 -13.34 5.66 1.05
N LEU A 63 -13.53 6.40 2.15
CA LEU A 63 -14.54 7.46 2.28
C LEU A 63 -14.04 8.82 1.80
N GLU A 64 -12.83 8.89 1.24
CA GLU A 64 -12.18 10.12 0.77
C GLU A 64 -12.00 11.17 1.86
N LEU A 65 -11.79 10.73 3.10
CA LEU A 65 -11.43 11.57 4.23
C LEU A 65 -9.90 11.64 4.34
N ASP A 66 -9.40 12.73 4.91
CA ASP A 66 -7.97 12.85 5.19
C ASP A 66 -7.52 11.81 6.24
N ILE A 67 -6.43 11.12 5.91
CA ILE A 67 -5.83 10.06 6.74
C ILE A 67 -4.40 10.38 7.15
N GLU A 68 -3.78 11.46 6.65
CA GLU A 68 -2.38 11.76 6.92
C GLU A 68 -2.15 11.99 8.41
N GLY A 69 -2.97 12.84 9.04
CA GLY A 69 -2.91 13.07 10.49
C GLY A 69 -3.29 11.83 11.33
N GLU A 70 -4.06 10.87 10.80
CA GLU A 70 -4.29 9.59 11.48
C GLU A 70 -3.06 8.67 11.39
N PHE A 71 -2.42 8.62 10.22
CA PHE A 71 -1.18 7.90 9.99
C PHE A 71 -0.04 8.43 10.86
N GLU A 72 0.22 9.74 10.88
CA GLU A 72 1.29 10.34 11.68
C GLU A 72 1.14 9.99 13.16
N ARG A 73 -0.07 10.17 13.71
CA ARG A 73 -0.40 9.79 15.10
C ARG A 73 -0.24 8.30 15.37
N LEU A 74 -0.34 7.43 14.38
CA LEU A 74 -0.07 6.00 14.54
C LEU A 74 1.43 5.70 14.42
N ALA A 75 2.11 6.29 13.44
CA ALA A 75 3.51 6.03 13.16
C ALA A 75 4.44 6.58 14.24
N GLU A 76 4.08 7.68 14.90
CA GLU A 76 4.96 8.41 15.83
C GLU A 76 4.60 8.20 17.30
N GLU A 77 3.58 7.40 17.60
CA GLU A 77 3.16 7.15 18.98
C GLU A 77 4.30 6.51 19.80
N PRO A 78 4.79 7.18 20.87
CA PRO A 78 6.00 6.74 21.59
C PRO A 78 5.88 5.35 22.20
N CYS A 79 4.67 5.00 22.66
CA CYS A 79 4.38 3.71 23.28
C CYS A 79 4.10 2.59 22.26
N ALA A 80 4.13 2.89 20.95
CA ALA A 80 3.90 1.89 19.92
C ALA A 80 5.06 0.90 19.81
N GLY A 81 4.73 -0.38 19.72
CA GLY A 81 5.72 -1.39 19.36
C GLY A 81 6.27 -1.16 17.95
N ALA A 82 7.51 -1.56 17.68
CA ALA A 82 8.12 -1.44 16.36
C ALA A 82 7.27 -2.09 15.27
N HIS A 83 6.76 -3.30 15.53
CA HIS A 83 5.86 -4.03 14.64
C HIS A 83 4.60 -3.24 14.28
N GLU A 84 4.01 -2.51 15.23
CA GLU A 84 2.78 -1.77 14.99
C GLU A 84 3.00 -0.51 14.15
N ARG A 85 4.13 0.18 14.35
CA ARG A 85 4.53 1.34 13.52
C ARG A 85 4.81 0.90 12.08
N ILE A 86 5.48 -0.23 11.93
CA ILE A 86 5.76 -0.85 10.63
C ILE A 86 4.46 -1.20 9.91
N LEU A 87 3.53 -1.88 10.60
CA LEU A 87 2.25 -2.26 10.00
C LEU A 87 1.42 -1.03 9.59
N ALA A 88 1.37 0.01 10.43
CA ALA A 88 0.68 1.25 10.09
C ALA A 88 1.27 1.91 8.82
N ARG A 89 2.60 2.00 8.75
CA ARG A 89 3.31 2.55 7.58
C ARG A 89 3.10 1.70 6.33
N GLN A 90 3.11 0.38 6.48
CA GLN A 90 2.84 -0.53 5.38
C GLN A 90 1.42 -0.34 4.84
N ILE A 91 0.40 -0.33 5.71
CA ILE A 91 -1.00 -0.13 5.29
C ILE A 91 -1.15 1.24 4.60
N TYR A 92 -0.57 2.30 5.18
CA TYR A 92 -0.59 3.63 4.59
C TYR A 92 0.02 3.65 3.17
N GLY A 93 1.21 3.07 3.00
CA GLY A 93 1.85 2.95 1.68
C GLY A 93 1.03 2.13 0.68
N GLN A 94 0.34 1.07 1.13
CA GLN A 94 -0.55 0.26 0.28
C GLN A 94 -1.78 1.06 -0.16
N LEU A 95 -2.39 1.85 0.74
CA LEU A 95 -3.52 2.71 0.43
C LEU A 95 -3.13 3.78 -0.60
N LEU A 96 -2.01 4.46 -0.38
CA LEU A 96 -1.50 5.41 -1.38
C LEU A 96 -1.26 4.72 -2.74
N MET A 97 -0.71 3.50 -2.73
CA MET A 97 -0.45 2.73 -3.95
C MET A 97 -1.72 2.36 -4.70
N SER A 98 -2.82 2.02 -4.01
CA SER A 98 -4.08 1.62 -4.66
C SER A 98 -4.72 2.75 -5.48
N ARG A 99 -4.41 4.01 -5.15
CA ARG A 99 -4.76 5.20 -5.95
C ARG A 99 -3.57 5.84 -6.66
N ARG A 100 -2.42 5.15 -6.70
CA ARG A 100 -1.16 5.58 -7.34
C ARG A 100 -0.72 6.99 -6.91
N LEU A 101 -0.87 7.30 -5.63
CA LEU A 101 -0.51 8.56 -5.03
C LEU A 101 1.00 8.67 -4.77
N ALA A 102 1.53 9.88 -4.89
CA ALA A 102 2.91 10.20 -4.54
C ALA A 102 3.20 9.83 -3.08
N GLY A 103 4.44 9.43 -2.79
CA GLY A 103 4.85 8.95 -1.47
C GLY A 103 4.61 7.45 -1.24
N ALA A 104 3.75 6.77 -2.02
CA ALA A 104 3.47 5.34 -1.84
C ALA A 104 4.75 4.48 -1.83
N HIS A 105 5.67 4.71 -2.78
CA HIS A 105 6.94 3.97 -2.87
C HIS A 105 7.80 4.13 -1.63
N GLU A 106 7.94 5.36 -1.13
CA GLU A 106 8.76 5.68 0.04
C GLU A 106 8.21 5.00 1.29
N GLN A 107 6.89 5.06 1.49
CA GLN A 107 6.25 4.43 2.64
C GLN A 107 6.38 2.91 2.61
N LEU A 108 6.17 2.27 1.44
CA LEU A 108 6.33 0.83 1.27
C LEU A 108 7.79 0.38 1.46
N GLN A 109 8.76 1.12 0.94
CA GLN A 109 10.18 0.80 1.09
C GLN A 109 10.64 0.96 2.55
N THR A 110 10.24 2.05 3.21
CA THR A 110 10.57 2.30 4.61
C THR A 110 9.98 1.23 5.51
N ALA A 111 8.71 0.86 5.31
CA ALA A 111 8.08 -0.21 6.05
C ALA A 111 8.77 -1.56 5.82
N PHE A 112 9.09 -1.89 4.56
CA PHE A 112 9.78 -3.15 4.22
C PHE A 112 11.18 -3.25 4.85
N ALA A 113 11.97 -2.17 4.79
CA ALA A 113 13.30 -2.14 5.39
C ALA A 113 13.24 -2.33 6.91
N ALA A 114 12.31 -1.64 7.58
CA ALA A 114 12.11 -1.76 9.02
C ALA A 114 11.54 -3.12 9.45
N ALA A 115 10.84 -3.82 8.55
CA ALA A 115 10.23 -5.12 8.78
C ALA A 115 11.14 -6.33 8.47
N SER A 116 12.38 -6.11 8.01
CA SER A 116 13.25 -7.17 7.47
C SER A 116 13.38 -8.39 8.40
N ASP A 117 13.58 -8.18 9.69
CA ASP A 117 13.71 -9.24 10.70
C ASP A 117 12.37 -9.80 11.22
N LEU A 118 11.23 -9.20 10.83
CA LEU A 118 9.90 -9.58 11.29
C LEU A 118 9.15 -10.48 10.29
N TYR A 119 9.63 -10.58 9.05
CA TYR A 119 9.00 -11.41 8.04
C TYR A 119 9.27 -12.90 8.26
N ALA A 120 8.25 -13.73 8.09
CA ALA A 120 8.50 -15.11 7.73
C ALA A 120 9.21 -15.16 6.36
N PRO A 121 10.10 -16.13 6.09
CA PRO A 121 10.87 -16.16 4.84
C PRO A 121 10.01 -16.07 3.57
N GLY A 122 8.86 -16.74 3.54
CA GLY A 122 7.93 -16.66 2.41
C GLY A 122 7.36 -15.26 2.17
N ASP A 123 6.98 -14.56 3.24
CA ASP A 123 6.39 -13.22 3.18
C ASP A 123 7.40 -12.15 2.80
N TYR A 124 8.65 -12.34 3.22
CA TYR A 124 9.78 -11.50 2.82
C TYR A 124 9.90 -11.48 1.31
N PHE A 125 10.03 -12.65 0.68
CA PHE A 125 10.20 -12.76 -0.77
C PHE A 125 8.96 -12.30 -1.53
N LEU A 126 7.76 -12.62 -1.04
CA LEU A 126 6.50 -12.16 -1.62
C LEU A 126 6.44 -10.62 -1.63
N THR A 127 6.71 -9.99 -0.49
CA THR A 127 6.68 -8.53 -0.35
C THR A 127 7.78 -7.86 -1.15
N MET A 128 8.98 -8.40 -1.14
CA MET A 128 10.11 -7.91 -1.93
C MET A 128 9.77 -7.90 -3.43
N ARG A 129 9.25 -9.01 -3.96
CA ARG A 129 8.88 -9.14 -5.38
C ARG A 129 7.74 -8.20 -5.74
N ARG A 130 6.71 -8.12 -4.89
CA ARG A 130 5.58 -7.18 -5.04
C ARG A 130 6.10 -5.74 -5.13
N ASN A 131 6.89 -5.31 -4.15
CA ASN A 131 7.40 -3.94 -4.08
C ASN A 131 8.32 -3.63 -5.27
N ALA A 132 9.19 -4.57 -5.66
CA ALA A 132 10.06 -4.42 -6.83
C ALA A 132 9.26 -4.20 -8.12
N LEU A 133 8.17 -4.94 -8.32
CA LEU A 133 7.32 -4.76 -9.49
C LEU A 133 6.55 -3.43 -9.43
N LEU A 134 5.93 -3.13 -8.30
CA LEU A 134 5.13 -1.91 -8.13
C LEU A 134 5.95 -0.63 -8.35
N ARG A 135 7.27 -0.63 -8.14
CA ARG A 135 8.17 0.50 -8.43
C ARG A 135 8.10 1.02 -9.87
N HIS A 136 7.64 0.20 -10.82
CA HIS A 136 7.48 0.61 -12.21
C HIS A 136 6.21 1.44 -12.46
N LEU A 137 5.29 1.54 -11.49
CA LEU A 137 4.08 2.35 -11.63
C LEU A 137 4.40 3.85 -11.51
N PRO A 138 3.91 4.68 -12.45
CA PRO A 138 3.94 6.12 -12.29
C PRO A 138 2.95 6.54 -11.20
N LEU A 139 3.45 7.32 -10.23
CA LEU A 139 2.66 7.92 -9.14
C LEU A 139 2.43 9.40 -9.42
N SER A 140 1.33 9.95 -8.93
CA SER A 140 1.00 11.37 -9.08
C SER A 140 0.44 11.97 -7.80
N ARG A 141 0.35 13.31 -7.74
CA ARG A 141 -0.29 13.99 -6.60
C ARG A 141 -1.82 13.91 -6.63
N GLN A 142 -2.40 13.57 -7.78
CA GLN A 142 -3.83 13.43 -7.94
C GLN A 142 -4.22 11.95 -7.84
N PRO A 143 -5.29 11.60 -7.13
CA PRO A 143 -5.69 10.22 -7.01
C PRO A 143 -6.15 9.66 -8.36
N HIS A 144 -5.63 8.49 -8.73
CA HIS A 144 -6.16 7.70 -9.84
C HIS A 144 -7.40 6.90 -9.40
N PRO A 145 -8.17 6.34 -10.36
CA PRO A 145 -9.19 5.35 -10.05
C PRO A 145 -8.60 4.21 -9.21
N PRO A 146 -9.36 3.68 -8.24
CA PRO A 146 -8.85 2.69 -7.32
C PRO A 146 -8.63 1.35 -8.00
N LEU A 147 -7.48 0.73 -7.74
CA LEU A 147 -7.10 -0.56 -8.31
C LEU A 147 -6.77 -1.56 -7.20
N GLY A 148 -7.24 -2.79 -7.37
CA GLY A 148 -6.85 -3.91 -6.52
C GLY A 148 -5.42 -4.38 -6.80
N LEU A 149 -4.85 -5.22 -5.92
CA LEU A 149 -3.44 -5.62 -6.04
C LEU A 149 -3.12 -6.25 -7.39
N GLN A 150 -3.96 -7.17 -7.88
CA GLN A 150 -3.72 -7.85 -9.16
C GLN A 150 -3.70 -6.89 -10.34
N GLN A 151 -4.58 -5.89 -10.35
CA GLN A 151 -4.63 -4.88 -11.40
C GLN A 151 -3.38 -3.98 -11.34
N LEU A 152 -2.92 -3.61 -10.15
CA LEU A 152 -1.68 -2.85 -9.96
C LEU A 152 -0.46 -3.64 -10.48
N LEU A 153 -0.34 -4.92 -10.12
CA LEU A 153 0.77 -5.77 -10.55
C LEU A 153 0.78 -5.97 -12.07
N THR A 154 -0.40 -6.16 -12.67
CA THR A 154 -0.55 -6.26 -14.12
C THR A 154 -0.11 -4.97 -14.81
N THR A 155 -0.60 -3.82 -14.32
CA THR A 155 -0.25 -2.49 -14.87
C THR A 155 1.24 -2.22 -14.72
N ALA A 156 1.83 -2.59 -13.60
CA ALA A 156 3.25 -2.44 -13.32
C ALA A 156 4.12 -3.30 -14.23
N ALA A 157 3.70 -4.54 -14.51
CA ALA A 157 4.39 -5.44 -15.43
C ALA A 157 4.38 -4.88 -16.87
N VAL A 158 3.25 -4.37 -17.33
CA VAL A 158 3.16 -3.70 -18.65
C VAL A 158 4.06 -2.47 -18.69
N ALA A 159 4.05 -1.62 -17.66
CA ALA A 159 4.92 -0.45 -17.60
C ALA A 159 6.41 -0.84 -17.63
N ALA A 160 6.80 -1.88 -16.89
CA ALA A 160 8.17 -2.41 -16.89
C ALA A 160 8.57 -2.96 -18.28
N GLN A 161 7.66 -3.62 -18.99
CA GLN A 161 7.90 -4.12 -20.34
C GLN A 161 8.10 -2.98 -21.33
N LEU A 162 7.26 -1.94 -21.30
CA LEU A 162 7.38 -0.78 -22.17
C LEU A 162 8.71 -0.03 -21.96
N GLN A 163 9.16 0.08 -20.71
CA GLN A 163 10.47 0.66 -20.37
C GLN A 163 11.64 -0.13 -20.96
N ARG A 164 11.52 -1.47 -21.07
CA ARG A 164 12.55 -2.33 -21.68
C ARG A 164 12.53 -2.30 -23.21
N SER A 165 11.34 -2.16 -23.80
CA SER A 165 11.17 -2.13 -25.26
C SER A 165 11.38 -0.74 -25.88
N ALA A 166 11.53 0.31 -25.06
CA ALA A 166 11.87 1.63 -25.56
C ALA A 166 13.22 1.59 -26.28
N PRO A 167 13.29 1.88 -27.59
CA PRO A 167 14.57 1.93 -28.29
C PRO A 167 15.44 2.98 -27.61
N SER A 168 16.67 2.59 -27.27
CA SER A 168 17.70 3.52 -26.80
C SER A 168 17.94 4.51 -27.93
N TYR A 169 17.24 5.65 -27.94
CA TYR A 169 17.53 6.74 -28.86
C TYR A 169 18.91 7.29 -28.48
N ARG A 170 19.95 6.68 -29.04
CA ARG A 170 21.24 7.34 -29.18
C ARG A 170 21.08 8.25 -30.39
N PRO A 171 21.12 9.58 -30.24
CA PRO A 171 21.33 10.43 -31.39
C PRO A 171 22.72 10.08 -31.92
N GLY A 172 22.77 9.22 -32.94
CA GLY A 172 23.94 9.14 -33.80
C GLY A 172 24.12 10.50 -34.46
N PRO A 173 25.36 10.97 -34.68
CA PRO A 173 25.56 12.17 -35.47
C PRO A 173 24.86 11.94 -36.81
N PHE A 174 23.91 12.81 -37.15
CA PHE A 174 23.30 12.83 -38.47
C PHE A 174 24.45 13.02 -39.48
N ASP A 175 24.79 11.94 -40.18
CA ASP A 175 25.68 12.02 -41.32
C ASP A 175 24.85 12.55 -42.51
N HIS A 176 25.13 13.79 -42.88
CA HIS A 176 24.43 14.50 -43.95
C HIS A 176 25.04 14.23 -45.34
N SER A 177 25.93 13.23 -45.50
CA SER A 177 26.71 13.09 -46.73
C SER A 177 26.12 12.18 -47.81
N ASP A 178 24.96 11.56 -47.63
CA ASP A 178 24.50 10.49 -48.55
C ASP A 178 23.22 10.82 -49.34
N THR A 179 23.28 11.89 -50.13
CA THR A 179 22.33 12.12 -51.23
C THR A 179 23.07 12.61 -52.47
N PHE A 180 23.96 11.82 -53.06
CA PHE A 180 24.31 11.85 -54.50
C PHE A 180 25.07 10.57 -54.87
N GLY A 181 24.39 9.65 -55.57
CA GLY A 181 24.96 8.45 -56.19
C GLY A 181 24.00 7.88 -57.22
#